data_AF-A0A9P6ABV8-F1
#
_entry.id   AF-A0A9P6ABV8-F1
#
_cell.length_a   1.000
_cell.length_b   1.000
_cell.length_c   1.000
_cell.angle_alpha   90.00
_cell.angle_beta   90.00
_cell.angle_gamma   90.00
#
_symmetry.space_group_name_H-M   'P 1'
#
loop_
_entity.id
_entity.type
_entity.pdbx_description
1 polymer ?
#
loop_
_entity_poly.entity_id
_entity_poly.type
_entity_poly.pdbx_seq_one_letter_code
_entity_poly.pdbx_strand_id
1 'polypeptide(L)'
;MTLKLTCSELYGKYAVHELLSSGTIPSCGCDINEPHPNEIPGRDILCDEDGKWLAIEREAHGMSIDAGPLVHRVPCIGYVFTEPPRAEPLSQEGHIEPITRNHAALISAGHRNPRALLGRLLSTRIPISLPDGTTLYPPPLSIAGRKIVVLGDTSDSDGIMELAADASLLVHEATNAYVRAPGEHATLENMSEDEKRRVREKAISRGHSTADMAGAFARKIRARRLILKSL
;
A
#
# COMPACT_ATOMS: atom_id res chain seq x y z
N MET A 1 17.07 -16.28 -6.10
CA MET A 1 18.02 -17.21 -5.42
C MET A 1 17.35 -18.26 -4.52
N THR A 2 16.32 -17.96 -3.72
CA THR A 2 15.68 -18.94 -2.80
C THR A 2 14.69 -19.89 -3.48
N LEU A 3 13.88 -19.44 -4.44
CA LEU A 3 12.86 -20.29 -5.09
C LEU A 3 13.46 -21.40 -5.97
N LYS A 4 14.64 -21.13 -6.56
CA LYS A 4 15.44 -22.13 -7.28
C LYS A 4 15.96 -23.23 -6.35
N LEU A 5 16.31 -22.88 -5.11
CA LEU A 5 16.78 -23.84 -4.10
C LEU A 5 15.64 -24.70 -3.55
N THR A 6 14.40 -24.17 -3.52
CA THR A 6 13.21 -24.90 -3.05
C THR A 6 12.41 -25.57 -4.15
N CYS A 7 12.90 -25.56 -5.41
CA CYS A 7 12.21 -26.09 -6.60
C CYS A 7 10.73 -25.65 -6.70
N SER A 8 10.41 -24.43 -6.27
CA SER A 8 9.04 -23.97 -6.14
C SER A 8 8.55 -23.36 -7.45
N GLU A 9 7.67 -24.08 -8.16
CA GLU A 9 7.01 -23.58 -9.36
C GLU A 9 5.84 -22.66 -8.99
N LEU A 10 5.84 -21.44 -9.55
CA LEU A 10 4.76 -20.49 -9.41
C LEU A 10 3.85 -20.54 -10.64
N TYR A 11 2.55 -20.27 -10.48
CA TYR A 11 1.62 -20.21 -11.63
C TYR A 11 1.93 -19.02 -12.57
N GLY A 12 2.53 -17.95 -12.04
CA GLY A 12 2.82 -16.70 -12.76
C GLY A 12 4.31 -16.40 -12.90
N LYS A 13 4.61 -15.26 -13.52
CA LYS A 13 5.95 -14.67 -13.51
C LYS A 13 6.14 -13.79 -12.27
N TYR A 14 7.39 -13.64 -11.81
CA TYR A 14 7.75 -12.73 -10.73
C TYR A 14 9.04 -11.99 -11.07
N ALA A 15 9.21 -10.78 -10.53
CA ALA A 15 10.46 -10.03 -10.60
C ALA A 15 11.00 -9.86 -9.18
N VAL A 16 12.33 -9.80 -9.03
CA VAL A 16 12.98 -9.40 -7.78
C VAL A 16 13.48 -7.97 -7.94
N HIS A 17 13.04 -7.07 -7.08
CA HIS A 17 13.53 -5.70 -7.07
C HIS A 17 14.43 -5.50 -5.85
N GLU A 18 15.63 -4.97 -6.05
CA GLU A 18 16.52 -4.59 -4.96
C GLU A 18 16.27 -3.15 -4.56
N LEU A 19 15.97 -2.92 -3.27
CA LEU A 19 15.84 -1.58 -2.72
C LEU A 19 17.19 -1.16 -2.13
N LEU A 20 17.87 -0.25 -2.81
CA LEU A 20 19.23 0.17 -2.50
C LEU A 20 19.22 1.43 -1.64
N SER A 21 19.90 1.36 -0.50
CA SER A 21 20.20 2.54 0.33
C SER A 21 21.37 3.32 -0.27
N SER A 22 21.53 4.58 0.12
CA SER A 22 22.65 5.42 -0.31
C SER A 22 24.01 4.73 -0.05
N GLY A 23 24.84 4.63 -1.09
CA GLY A 23 26.15 4.00 -1.03
C GLY A 23 26.16 2.46 -1.08
N THR A 24 25.00 1.81 -1.18
CA THR A 24 24.92 0.35 -1.36
C THR A 24 25.03 -0.03 -2.84
N ILE A 25 25.53 -1.25 -3.07
CA ILE A 25 25.71 -1.85 -4.40
C ILE A 25 24.74 -3.04 -4.47
N PRO A 26 24.13 -3.33 -5.64
CA PRO A 26 23.30 -4.51 -5.81
C PRO A 26 23.97 -5.78 -5.29
N SER A 27 23.22 -6.58 -4.55
CA SER A 27 23.66 -7.85 -3.96
C SER A 27 23.86 -8.90 -5.04
N CYS A 28 22.99 -8.87 -6.04
CA CYS A 28 23.17 -9.52 -7.34
C CYS A 28 22.75 -8.52 -8.42
N GLY A 29 23.53 -8.37 -9.49
CA GLY A 29 23.05 -7.59 -10.63
C GLY A 29 21.73 -8.18 -11.14
N CYS A 30 20.82 -7.34 -11.63
CA CYS A 30 19.56 -7.77 -12.25
C CYS A 30 19.74 -8.76 -13.43
N ASP A 31 20.97 -8.90 -13.95
CA ASP A 31 21.40 -9.96 -14.86
C ASP A 31 21.81 -11.22 -14.08
N ILE A 32 20.82 -11.97 -13.60
CA ILE A 32 21.07 -13.33 -13.13
C ILE A 32 21.36 -14.20 -14.37
N ASN A 33 22.56 -14.78 -14.46
CA ASN A 33 22.94 -15.67 -15.56
C ASN A 33 22.07 -16.95 -15.65
N GLU A 34 21.33 -17.30 -14.59
CA GLU A 34 20.37 -18.41 -14.56
C GLU A 34 19.16 -18.13 -13.64
N PRO A 35 18.20 -17.29 -14.06
CA PRO A 35 17.04 -16.96 -13.26
C PRO A 35 16.13 -18.19 -13.11
N HIS A 36 15.27 -18.19 -12.10
CA HIS A 36 14.24 -19.22 -12.01
C HIS A 36 13.34 -19.18 -13.28
N PRO A 37 12.77 -20.30 -13.77
CA PRO A 37 11.94 -20.28 -14.98
C PRO A 37 10.75 -19.29 -14.94
N ASN A 38 10.24 -19.01 -13.74
CA ASN A 38 9.19 -18.01 -13.49
C ASN A 38 9.72 -16.59 -13.21
N GLU A 39 11.03 -16.39 -13.07
CA GLU A 39 11.63 -15.10 -12.76
C GLU A 39 11.84 -14.30 -14.07
N ILE A 40 11.40 -13.05 -14.05
CA ILE A 40 11.65 -12.05 -15.09
C ILE A 40 12.59 -10.97 -14.53
N PRO A 41 13.28 -10.21 -15.41
CA PRO A 41 14.24 -9.21 -14.97
C PRO A 41 13.68 -8.23 -13.93
N GLY A 42 14.50 -8.00 -12.90
CA GLY A 42 14.26 -7.11 -11.79
C GLY A 42 14.52 -5.64 -12.06
N ARG A 43 14.56 -4.86 -10.97
CA ARG A 43 15.05 -3.48 -10.99
C ARG A 43 15.81 -3.20 -9.70
N ASP A 44 16.91 -2.49 -9.84
CA ASP A 44 17.62 -1.89 -8.72
C ASP A 44 17.04 -0.48 -8.50
N ILE A 45 16.43 -0.27 -7.34
CA ILE A 45 15.69 0.95 -7.02
C ILE A 45 16.45 1.68 -5.92
N LEU A 46 17.04 2.81 -6.27
CA LEU A 46 17.75 3.67 -5.32
C LEU A 46 16.77 4.48 -4.49
N CYS A 47 17.09 4.66 -3.20
CA CYS A 47 16.34 5.57 -2.35
C CYS A 47 16.55 7.04 -2.76
N ASP A 48 15.61 7.90 -2.39
CA ASP A 48 15.75 9.35 -2.49
C ASP A 48 16.67 9.92 -1.40
N GLU A 49 16.76 11.26 -1.35
CA GLU A 49 17.57 12.01 -0.38
C GLU A 49 17.15 11.77 1.08
N ASP A 50 15.89 11.39 1.32
CA ASP A 50 15.34 11.07 2.64
C ASP A 50 15.44 9.58 2.97
N GLY A 51 16.05 8.77 2.10
CA GLY A 51 16.16 7.32 2.28
C GLY A 51 14.88 6.54 1.96
N LYS A 52 13.92 7.13 1.22
CA LYS A 52 12.65 6.50 0.83
C LYS A 52 12.73 5.93 -0.59
N TRP A 53 12.02 4.83 -0.84
CA TRP A 53 11.90 4.24 -2.17
C TRP A 53 10.54 4.54 -2.74
N LEU A 54 10.48 5.55 -3.60
CA LEU A 54 9.24 6.01 -4.21
C LEU A 54 8.95 5.24 -5.50
N ALA A 55 7.67 4.98 -5.74
CA ALA A 55 7.17 4.42 -6.98
C ALA A 55 7.84 3.08 -7.36
N ILE A 56 7.98 2.20 -6.37
CA ILE A 56 8.38 0.81 -6.57
C ILE A 56 7.45 0.17 -7.60
N GLU A 57 6.15 0.41 -7.46
CA GLU A 57 5.15 0.12 -8.49
C GLU A 57 4.29 1.37 -8.67
N ARG A 58 3.99 1.73 -9.93
CA ARG A 58 3.15 2.90 -10.20
C ARG A 58 1.72 2.52 -10.51
N GLU A 59 1.45 1.38 -11.16
CA GLU A 59 0.08 1.07 -11.60
C GLU A 59 -0.15 -0.33 -12.21
N ALA A 60 0.80 -1.27 -12.19
CA ALA A 60 0.66 -2.59 -12.83
C ALA A 60 -0.62 -3.35 -12.42
N HIS A 61 -1.17 -3.04 -11.24
CA HIS A 61 -2.41 -3.62 -10.70
C HIS A 61 -3.38 -2.57 -10.10
N GLY A 62 -3.29 -1.31 -10.54
CA GLY A 62 -4.17 -0.23 -10.06
C GLY A 62 -3.89 0.22 -8.63
N MET A 63 -2.63 0.14 -8.18
CA MET A 63 -2.17 0.58 -6.87
C MET A 63 -0.71 0.99 -6.98
N SER A 64 -0.30 2.05 -6.27
CA SER A 64 1.11 2.42 -6.14
C SER A 64 1.72 1.82 -4.89
N ILE A 65 3.01 1.52 -4.95
CA ILE A 65 3.80 0.98 -3.84
C ILE A 65 5.00 1.88 -3.61
N ASP A 66 5.16 2.35 -2.38
CA ASP A 66 6.33 3.06 -1.88
C ASP A 66 6.91 2.30 -0.68
N ALA A 67 8.15 2.59 -0.29
CA ALA A 67 8.74 2.09 0.94
C ALA A 67 9.55 3.16 1.65
N GLY A 68 9.73 2.99 2.96
CA GLY A 68 10.55 3.87 3.78
C GLY A 68 11.34 3.10 4.85
N PRO A 69 12.40 3.71 5.38
CA PRO A 69 13.31 3.06 6.31
C PRO A 69 12.68 2.95 7.70
N LEU A 70 13.07 1.90 8.44
CA LEU A 70 12.70 1.65 9.83
C LEU A 70 13.96 1.44 10.67
N VAL A 71 13.88 1.76 11.97
CA VAL A 71 14.99 1.56 12.90
C VAL A 71 14.90 0.18 13.55
N HIS A 72 15.78 -0.73 13.14
CA HIS A 72 15.93 -2.06 13.70
C HIS A 72 17.41 -2.45 13.82
N ARG A 73 17.72 -3.63 14.38
CA ARG A 73 19.11 -4.12 14.54
C ARG A 73 19.78 -4.49 13.22
N VAL A 74 18.98 -4.76 12.19
CA VAL A 74 19.40 -4.97 10.81
C VAL A 74 18.56 -4.06 9.91
N PRO A 75 18.98 -3.78 8.66
CA PRO A 75 18.18 -2.99 7.73
C PRO A 75 16.74 -3.50 7.65
N CYS A 76 15.79 -2.61 7.89
CA CYS A 76 14.37 -2.92 7.86
C CYS A 76 13.61 -1.78 7.20
N ILE A 77 12.51 -2.12 6.54
CA ILE A 77 11.70 -1.21 5.74
C ILE A 77 10.22 -1.44 6.00
N GLY A 78 9.43 -0.39 5.83
CA GLY A 78 7.97 -0.46 5.75
C GLY A 78 7.51 -0.22 4.32
N TYR A 79 6.38 -0.80 3.95
CA TYR A 79 5.74 -0.62 2.65
C TYR A 79 4.45 0.18 2.78
N VAL A 80 4.20 1.06 1.81
CA VAL A 80 2.97 1.85 1.68
C VAL A 80 2.29 1.50 0.37
N PHE A 81 1.05 1.04 0.47
CA PHE A 81 0.20 0.63 -0.63
C PHE A 81 -0.92 1.65 -0.80
N THR A 82 -0.99 2.33 -1.94
CA THR A 82 -1.98 3.40 -2.18
C THR A 82 -2.84 3.08 -3.40
N GLU A 83 -4.13 2.81 -3.17
CA GLU A 83 -5.12 2.71 -4.22
C GLU A 83 -5.41 4.13 -4.78
N PRO A 84 -5.58 4.30 -6.10
CA PRO A 84 -5.94 5.58 -6.67
C PRO A 84 -7.36 6.00 -6.24
N PRO A 85 -7.68 7.30 -6.28
CA PRO A 85 -9.04 7.77 -6.10
C PRO A 85 -10.00 7.12 -7.10
N ARG A 86 -11.21 6.81 -6.63
CA ARG A 86 -12.26 6.19 -7.44
C ARG A 86 -13.29 7.21 -7.88
N ALA A 87 -13.89 6.96 -9.03
CA ALA A 87 -14.98 7.76 -9.55
C ALA A 87 -16.22 7.65 -8.67
N GLU A 88 -16.97 8.73 -8.55
CA GLU A 88 -18.33 8.68 -8.01
C GLU A 88 -19.23 7.75 -8.85
N PRO A 89 -20.29 7.18 -8.24
CA PRO A 89 -21.28 6.41 -8.98
C PRO A 89 -21.86 7.21 -10.14
N LEU A 90 -22.13 6.52 -11.25
CA LEU A 90 -22.82 7.14 -12.39
C LEU A 90 -24.21 7.61 -11.96
N SER A 91 -24.50 8.90 -12.17
CA SER A 91 -25.81 9.47 -11.89
C SER A 91 -26.83 9.08 -12.95
N GLN A 92 -28.09 8.89 -12.54
CA GLN A 92 -29.19 8.60 -13.44
C GLN A 92 -29.36 9.69 -14.53
N GLU A 93 -29.53 10.95 -14.11
CA GLU A 93 -29.79 12.10 -14.98
C GLU A 93 -28.59 12.47 -15.87
N GLY A 94 -27.39 12.52 -15.27
CA GLY A 94 -26.17 12.92 -15.99
C GLY A 94 -25.58 11.86 -16.94
N HIS A 95 -25.89 10.58 -16.76
CA HIS A 95 -25.20 9.50 -17.47
C HIS A 95 -26.13 8.46 -18.08
N ILE A 96 -27.10 7.94 -17.31
CA ILE A 96 -27.93 6.82 -17.75
C ILE A 96 -29.05 7.28 -18.69
N GLU A 97 -29.73 8.37 -18.35
CA GLU A 97 -30.83 8.92 -19.15
C GLU A 97 -30.38 9.44 -20.52
N PRO A 98 -29.25 10.18 -20.67
CA PRO A 98 -28.81 10.65 -21.98
C PRO A 98 -28.45 9.48 -22.91
N ILE A 99 -27.81 8.43 -22.41
CA ILE A 99 -27.55 7.21 -23.18
C ILE A 99 -28.86 6.54 -23.62
N THR A 100 -29.84 6.48 -22.71
CA THR A 100 -31.15 5.86 -22.99
C THR A 100 -31.92 6.64 -24.04
N ARG A 101 -31.94 7.98 -23.95
CA ARG A 101 -32.58 8.87 -24.92
C ARG A 101 -31.96 8.75 -26.32
N ASN A 102 -30.64 8.60 -26.38
CA ASN A 102 -29.89 8.49 -27.64
C ASN A 102 -29.77 7.04 -28.14
N HIS A 103 -30.42 6.06 -27.51
CA HIS A 103 -30.18 4.65 -27.77
C HIS A 103 -30.31 4.27 -29.26
N ALA A 104 -31.42 4.62 -29.91
CA ALA A 104 -31.65 4.29 -31.31
C ALA A 104 -30.62 4.95 -32.25
N ALA A 105 -30.32 6.22 -32.03
CA ALA A 105 -29.32 6.96 -32.82
C ALA A 105 -27.91 6.39 -32.65
N LEU A 106 -27.54 5.97 -31.43
CA LEU A 106 -26.26 5.34 -31.15
C LEU A 106 -26.14 3.96 -31.83
N ILE A 107 -27.21 3.16 -31.85
CA ILE A 107 -27.23 1.89 -32.59
C ILE A 107 -27.04 2.15 -34.09
N SER A 108 -27.77 3.11 -34.67
CA SER A 108 -27.63 3.50 -36.08
C SER A 108 -26.23 4.04 -36.41
N ALA A 109 -25.57 4.69 -35.45
CA ALA A 109 -24.18 5.15 -35.56
C ALA A 109 -23.13 4.03 -35.38
N GLY A 110 -23.55 2.77 -35.22
CA GLY A 110 -22.68 1.60 -35.13
C GLY A 110 -22.32 1.15 -33.71
N HIS A 111 -22.85 1.79 -32.67
CA HIS A 111 -22.63 1.36 -31.28
C HIS A 111 -23.56 0.20 -30.92
N ARG A 112 -23.10 -1.05 -31.15
CA ARG A 112 -23.88 -2.27 -30.85
C ARG A 112 -24.40 -2.37 -29.41
N ASN A 113 -23.66 -1.80 -28.45
CA ASN A 113 -24.07 -1.67 -27.05
C ASN A 113 -23.83 -0.24 -26.57
N PRO A 114 -24.84 0.65 -26.61
CA PRO A 114 -24.71 2.04 -26.17
C PRO A 114 -24.23 2.18 -24.72
N ARG A 115 -24.56 1.24 -23.82
CA ARG A 115 -24.10 1.30 -22.42
C ARG A 115 -22.59 1.05 -22.27
N ALA A 116 -21.94 0.41 -23.24
CA ALA A 116 -20.48 0.25 -23.22
C ALA A 116 -19.74 1.60 -23.28
N LEU A 117 -20.40 2.66 -23.75
CA LEU A 117 -19.87 4.03 -23.73
C LEU A 117 -19.63 4.53 -22.31
N LEU A 118 -20.41 4.07 -21.31
CA LEU A 118 -20.19 4.42 -19.91
C LEU A 118 -18.90 3.79 -19.37
N GLY A 119 -18.64 2.53 -19.72
CA GLY A 119 -17.37 1.87 -19.39
C GLY A 119 -16.18 2.58 -20.02
N ARG A 120 -16.31 2.99 -21.29
CA ARG A 120 -15.31 3.81 -21.98
C ARG A 120 -15.12 5.17 -21.32
N LEU A 121 -16.21 5.86 -20.95
CA LEU A 121 -16.16 7.15 -20.27
C LEU A 121 -15.38 7.06 -18.96
N LEU A 122 -15.60 6.01 -18.18
CA LEU A 122 -14.91 5.77 -16.91
C LEU A 122 -13.43 5.43 -17.12
N SER A 123 -13.09 4.62 -18.11
CA SER A 123 -11.69 4.20 -18.35
C SER A 123 -10.85 5.27 -19.04
N THR A 124 -11.38 5.94 -20.07
CA THR A 124 -10.63 6.96 -20.81
C THR A 124 -10.70 8.33 -20.18
N ARG A 125 -11.72 8.59 -19.35
CA ARG A 125 -11.98 9.92 -18.75
C ARG A 125 -12.16 11.03 -19.79
N ILE A 126 -12.41 10.69 -21.06
CA ILE A 126 -12.62 11.65 -22.15
C ILE A 126 -14.13 11.89 -22.30
N PRO A 127 -14.61 13.14 -22.28
CA PRO A 127 -16.02 13.45 -22.52
C PRO A 127 -16.54 12.88 -23.84
N ILE A 128 -17.78 12.41 -23.85
CA ILE A 128 -18.40 11.79 -25.03
C ILE A 128 -19.58 12.63 -25.48
N SER A 129 -19.50 13.18 -26.69
CA SER A 129 -20.63 13.85 -27.34
C SER A 129 -21.63 12.82 -27.87
N LEU A 130 -22.92 13.06 -27.61
CA LEU A 130 -24.05 12.24 -28.04
C LEU A 130 -24.74 12.85 -29.27
N PRO A 131 -25.51 12.07 -30.03
CA PRO A 131 -26.23 12.54 -31.23
C PRO A 131 -27.19 13.72 -31.01
N ASP A 132 -27.80 13.83 -29.83
CA ASP A 132 -28.68 14.95 -29.48
C ASP A 132 -27.93 16.24 -29.08
N GLY A 133 -26.59 16.25 -29.17
CA GLY A 133 -25.74 17.37 -28.77
C GLY A 133 -25.36 17.38 -27.28
N THR A 134 -25.94 16.49 -26.45
CA THR A 134 -25.55 16.34 -25.05
C THR A 134 -24.12 15.82 -24.96
N THR A 135 -23.34 16.32 -24.00
CA THR A 135 -22.00 15.80 -23.70
C THR A 135 -22.00 15.09 -22.36
N LEU A 136 -21.57 13.83 -22.36
CA LEU A 136 -21.33 13.06 -21.14
C LEU A 136 -19.95 13.39 -20.60
N TYR A 137 -19.90 13.92 -19.38
CA TYR A 137 -18.66 14.15 -18.66
C TYR A 137 -18.41 13.00 -17.69
N PRO A 138 -17.14 12.61 -17.47
CA PRO A 138 -16.85 11.55 -16.53
C PRO A 138 -17.07 12.05 -15.08
N PRO A 139 -17.63 11.23 -14.16
CA PRO A 139 -17.82 11.62 -12.76
C PRO A 139 -16.50 12.05 -12.11
N PRO A 140 -16.49 12.93 -11.11
CA PRO A 140 -15.24 13.30 -10.43
C PRO A 140 -14.61 12.10 -9.71
N LEU A 141 -13.27 12.10 -9.58
CA LEU A 141 -12.51 11.12 -8.79
C LEU A 141 -12.41 11.56 -7.32
N SER A 142 -13.56 11.77 -6.67
CA SER A 142 -13.63 12.34 -5.32
C SER A 142 -13.58 11.28 -4.20
N ILE A 143 -13.80 10.00 -4.53
CA ILE A 143 -13.76 8.93 -3.54
C ILE A 143 -12.29 8.58 -3.30
N ALA A 144 -11.73 9.03 -2.18
CA ALA A 144 -10.36 8.72 -1.81
C ALA A 144 -10.09 7.21 -1.83
N GLY A 145 -8.96 6.81 -2.44
CA GLY A 145 -8.50 5.44 -2.43
C GLY A 145 -8.03 5.01 -1.04
N ARG A 146 -7.97 3.70 -0.81
CA ARG A 146 -7.46 3.14 0.45
C ARG A 146 -5.94 3.21 0.47
N LYS A 147 -5.38 3.50 1.65
CA LYS A 147 -3.94 3.45 1.92
C LYS A 147 -3.65 2.41 3.02
N ILE A 148 -2.81 1.42 2.73
CA ILE A 148 -2.38 0.41 3.69
C ILE A 148 -0.89 0.58 3.95
N VAL A 149 -0.48 0.62 5.20
CA VAL A 149 0.91 0.70 5.63
C VAL A 149 1.25 -0.59 6.35
N VAL A 150 2.31 -1.27 5.92
CA VAL A 150 2.79 -2.52 6.53
C VAL A 150 4.24 -2.33 6.93
N LEU A 151 4.50 -2.34 8.23
CA LEU A 151 5.86 -2.20 8.75
C LEU A 151 6.49 -3.57 8.99
N GLY A 152 7.81 -3.66 8.75
CA GLY A 152 8.64 -4.71 9.32
C GLY A 152 8.90 -4.48 10.82
N ASP A 153 9.85 -5.24 11.36
CA ASP A 153 10.30 -5.08 12.74
C ASP A 153 10.96 -3.71 12.93
N THR A 154 10.65 -3.04 14.04
CA THR A 154 11.07 -1.67 14.26
C THR A 154 10.95 -1.23 15.71
N SER A 155 11.90 -0.40 16.14
CA SER A 155 11.85 0.38 17.38
C SER A 155 11.55 1.87 17.14
N ASP A 156 11.64 2.34 15.90
CA ASP A 156 11.28 3.69 15.48
C ASP A 156 10.89 3.71 13.99
N SER A 157 9.70 4.24 13.73
CA SER A 157 9.04 4.26 12.42
C SER A 157 8.99 5.68 11.82
N ASP A 158 9.68 6.66 12.40
CA ASP A 158 9.61 8.05 11.97
C ASP A 158 10.10 8.27 10.53
N GLY A 159 11.04 7.45 10.04
CA GLY A 159 11.57 7.54 8.67
C GLY A 159 10.52 7.35 7.57
N ILE A 160 9.42 6.63 7.84
CA ILE A 160 8.33 6.40 6.87
C ILE A 160 7.10 7.29 7.13
N MET A 161 7.14 8.14 8.14
CA MET A 161 5.97 8.87 8.66
C MET A 161 5.20 9.64 7.57
N GLU A 162 5.91 10.36 6.70
CA GLU A 162 5.29 11.18 5.64
C GLU A 162 4.54 10.34 4.61
N LEU A 163 5.14 9.22 4.18
CA LEU A 163 4.51 8.28 3.25
C LEU A 163 3.28 7.61 3.89
N ALA A 164 3.42 7.27 5.17
CA ALA A 164 2.41 6.59 5.97
C ALA A 164 1.23 7.47 6.39
N ALA A 165 1.30 8.80 6.20
CA ALA A 165 0.25 9.73 6.60
C ALA A 165 -1.12 9.36 6.02
N ASP A 166 -2.16 9.52 6.84
CA ASP A 166 -3.57 9.24 6.52
C ASP A 166 -3.86 7.79 6.13
N ALA A 167 -3.05 6.84 6.64
CA ALA A 167 -3.28 5.42 6.43
C ALA A 167 -4.72 5.00 6.79
N SER A 168 -5.38 4.29 5.88
CA SER A 168 -6.65 3.62 6.18
C SER A 168 -6.45 2.44 7.13
N LEU A 169 -5.27 1.83 7.08
CA LEU A 169 -4.84 0.74 7.94
C LEU A 169 -3.31 0.78 8.12
N LEU A 170 -2.85 0.74 9.36
CA LEU A 170 -1.46 0.51 9.73
C LEU A 170 -1.33 -0.90 10.32
N VAL A 171 -0.39 -1.70 9.82
CA VAL A 171 0.05 -2.96 10.41
C VAL A 171 1.42 -2.72 11.04
N HIS A 172 1.50 -2.81 12.36
CA HIS A 172 2.70 -2.49 13.14
C HIS A 172 3.07 -3.67 14.05
N GLU A 173 4.37 -3.92 14.22
CA GLU A 173 4.83 -4.90 15.21
C GLU A 173 4.56 -4.42 16.64
N ALA A 174 4.41 -5.37 17.57
CA ALA A 174 4.27 -5.07 18.99
C ALA A 174 4.92 -6.16 19.85
N THR A 175 6.23 -6.35 19.69
CA THR A 175 7.00 -7.31 20.48
C THR A 175 7.05 -6.89 21.96
N ASN A 176 6.67 -7.81 22.84
CA ASN A 176 6.43 -7.58 24.29
C ASN A 176 5.12 -6.87 24.63
N ALA A 177 4.01 -7.20 23.95
CA ALA A 177 2.72 -7.09 24.61
C ALA A 177 2.79 -7.87 25.93
N TYR A 178 2.61 -7.21 27.08
CA TYR A 178 2.59 -7.89 28.38
C TYR A 178 1.53 -9.00 28.34
N VAL A 179 1.98 -10.25 28.31
CA VAL A 179 1.11 -11.42 28.43
C VAL A 179 1.04 -11.75 29.91
N ARG A 180 -0.17 -11.68 30.48
CA ARG A 180 -0.47 -12.00 31.88
C ARG A 180 0.16 -13.33 32.31
N ALA A 181 0.67 -13.40 33.54
CA ALA A 181 0.76 -14.69 34.22
C ALA A 181 -0.66 -15.16 34.60
N PRO A 182 -0.98 -16.47 34.51
CA PRO A 182 -2.29 -16.98 34.95
C PRO A 182 -2.53 -16.63 36.43
N GLY A 183 -3.59 -15.86 36.72
CA GLY A 183 -3.98 -15.46 38.08
C GLY A 183 -3.74 -14.00 38.46
N GLU A 184 -3.10 -13.18 37.60
CA GLU A 184 -2.89 -11.75 37.88
C GLU A 184 -4.01 -10.85 37.32
N HIS A 185 -4.60 -10.03 38.19
CA HIS A 185 -5.64 -9.05 37.86
C HIS A 185 -5.11 -7.74 37.27
N ALA A 186 -3.79 -7.56 37.13
CA ALA A 186 -3.21 -6.34 36.59
C ALA A 186 -3.62 -6.11 35.12
N THR A 187 -4.25 -4.97 34.83
CA THR A 187 -4.38 -4.41 33.48
C THR A 187 -3.13 -3.56 33.19
N LEU A 188 -2.88 -3.19 31.92
CA LEU A 188 -1.83 -2.19 31.58
C LEU A 188 -2.02 -0.86 32.34
N GLU A 189 -3.23 -0.60 32.82
CA GLU A 189 -3.59 0.56 33.66
C GLU A 189 -3.05 0.44 35.10
N ASN A 190 -2.71 -0.77 35.56
CA ASN A 190 -2.20 -1.05 36.90
C ASN A 190 -0.67 -1.14 36.96
N MET A 191 0.02 -1.03 35.82
CA MET A 191 1.49 -0.99 35.77
C MET A 191 1.99 0.40 36.16
N SER A 192 3.00 0.45 37.03
CA SER A 192 3.71 1.69 37.31
C SER A 192 4.38 2.23 36.05
N GLU A 193 4.55 3.55 35.98
CA GLU A 193 5.24 4.20 34.86
C GLU A 193 6.68 3.69 34.70
N ASP A 194 7.33 3.31 35.80
CA ASP A 194 8.67 2.71 35.77
C ASP A 194 8.70 1.32 35.11
N GLU A 195 7.67 0.50 35.29
CA GLU A 195 7.57 -0.80 34.62
C GLU A 195 7.33 -0.63 33.13
N LYS A 196 6.42 0.27 32.74
CA LYS A 196 6.17 0.59 31.32
C LYS A 196 7.44 1.08 30.64
N ARG A 197 8.17 1.98 31.30
CA ARG A 197 9.47 2.49 30.83
C ARG A 197 10.49 1.37 30.64
N ARG A 198 10.66 0.48 31.62
CA ARG A 198 11.59 -0.66 31.52
C ARG A 198 11.24 -1.61 30.37
N VAL A 199 9.96 -1.90 30.17
CA VAL A 199 9.50 -2.75 29.05
C VAL A 199 9.81 -2.09 27.71
N ARG A 200 9.55 -0.78 27.60
CA ARG A 200 9.86 0.03 26.42
C ARG A 200 11.35 0.08 26.11
N GLU A 201 12.18 0.40 27.09
CA GLU A 201 13.65 0.42 26.96
C GLU A 201 14.18 -0.95 26.49
N LYS A 202 13.63 -2.04 27.04
CA LYS A 202 13.99 -3.40 26.62
C LYS A 202 13.58 -3.71 25.19
N ALA A 203 12.38 -3.30 24.75
CA ALA A 203 11.94 -3.49 23.38
C ALA A 203 12.86 -2.72 22.41
N ILE A 204 13.12 -1.44 22.68
CA ILE A 204 14.02 -0.58 21.89
C ILE A 204 15.42 -1.19 21.79
N SER A 205 15.99 -1.69 22.91
CA SER A 205 17.32 -2.32 22.91
C SER A 205 17.43 -3.54 21.99
N ARG A 206 16.29 -4.15 21.63
CA ARG A 206 16.20 -5.31 20.72
C ARG A 206 15.73 -4.91 19.32
N GLY A 207 15.56 -3.62 19.06
CA GLY A 207 15.06 -3.08 17.79
C GLY A 207 13.56 -3.25 17.60
N HIS A 208 12.79 -3.40 18.68
CA HIS A 208 11.36 -3.68 18.61
C HIS A 208 10.49 -2.61 19.29
N SER A 209 9.18 -2.69 19.04
CA SER A 209 8.18 -1.77 19.57
C SER A 209 7.24 -2.43 20.55
N THR A 210 6.81 -1.67 21.54
CA THR A 210 5.68 -2.04 22.41
C THR A 210 4.35 -1.58 21.81
N ALA A 211 3.24 -2.05 22.37
CA ALA A 211 1.91 -1.64 21.91
C ALA A 211 1.63 -0.13 22.05
N ASP A 212 2.19 0.53 23.08
CA ASP A 212 2.08 1.99 23.23
C ASP A 212 2.87 2.76 22.16
N MET A 213 4.05 2.26 21.77
CA MET A 213 4.83 2.83 20.67
C MET A 213 4.08 2.73 19.34
N ALA A 214 3.53 1.56 19.03
CA ALA A 214 2.70 1.35 17.84
C ALA A 214 1.46 2.28 17.84
N GLY A 215 0.79 2.42 18.99
CA GLY A 215 -0.34 3.33 19.14
C GLY A 215 0.03 4.81 19.00
N ALA A 216 1.19 5.22 19.52
CA ALA A 216 1.72 6.57 19.39
C ALA A 216 2.04 6.90 17.92
N PHE A 217 2.70 5.97 17.22
CA PHE A 217 2.99 6.14 15.79
C PHE A 217 1.72 6.19 14.94
N ALA A 218 0.75 5.29 15.20
CA ALA A 218 -0.55 5.30 14.52
C ALA A 218 -1.27 6.65 14.66
N ARG A 219 -1.21 7.26 15.85
CA ARG A 219 -1.73 8.62 16.09
C ARG A 219 -0.97 9.67 15.30
N LYS A 220 0.37 9.60 15.30
CA LYS A 220 1.26 10.55 14.61
C LYS A 220 0.94 10.62 13.11
N ILE A 221 0.70 9.48 12.46
CA ILE A 221 0.36 9.40 11.03
C ILE A 221 -1.13 9.57 10.74
N ARG A 222 -1.98 9.79 11.76
CA ARG A 222 -3.45 9.87 11.63
C ARG A 222 -4.06 8.61 11.01
N ALA A 223 -3.54 7.44 11.36
CA ALA A 223 -4.05 6.16 10.88
C ALA A 223 -5.49 5.94 11.38
N ARG A 224 -6.38 5.49 10.49
CA ARG A 224 -7.79 5.20 10.84
C ARG A 224 -7.94 3.91 11.64
N ARG A 225 -7.05 2.93 11.40
CA ARG A 225 -7.04 1.62 12.05
C ARG A 225 -5.61 1.16 12.27
N LEU A 226 -5.39 0.47 13.38
CA LEU A 226 -4.12 -0.14 13.74
C LEU A 226 -4.34 -1.65 13.96
N ILE A 227 -3.53 -2.47 13.31
CA ILE A 227 -3.36 -3.89 13.60
C ILE A 227 -2.01 -4.07 14.26
N LEU A 228 -2.02 -4.71 15.43
CA LEU A 228 -0.81 -5.15 16.09
C LEU A 228 -0.48 -6.57 15.64
N LYS A 229 0.75 -6.77 15.17
CA LYS A 229 1.30 -8.06 14.79
C LYS A 229 2.40 -8.44 15.80
N SER A 230 2.32 -9.65 16.34
CA SER A 230 3.50 -10.29 16.97
C SER A 230 4.08 -11.24 15.94
N LEU A 231 5.40 -11.19 15.74
CA LEU A 231 6.15 -12.32 15.19
C LEU A 231 6.54 -13.26 16.34
#